data_AF-A0A1U8BS86-F1
#
_entry.id   AF-A0A1U8BS86-F1
#
_cell.length_a   1.000
_cell.length_b   1.000
_cell.length_c   1.000
_cell.angle_alpha   90.00
_cell.angle_beta   90.00
_cell.angle_gamma   90.00
#
_symmetry.space_group_name_H-M   'P 1'
#
loop_
_entity.id
_entity.type
_entity.pdbx_description
1 polymer ?
#
loop_
_entity_poly.entity_id
_entity_poly.type
_entity_poly.pdbx_seq_one_letter_code
_entity_poly.pdbx_strand_id
1 'polypeptide(L)'
;MRKCRVGWGWVGKAVGDRVSLPAVLASTISTCCVAYSLPLRVAGVWEPEAGGLLRVEAKLALVAIRVDIVLDNSGFELITDLVLADFLLSSELATEIHFHGKSIPWFVSDVTVRDFNWILEHVRSSSQKSTATCGADWENHVKMGRWIYHDHIFWTLPHQYCEMPQVTPDLYAELQKARLILFKGDLNYRKLMSDRKWEFTIPFHQALCGFHPAPLCSKRTLKCGLQVGLQLGQAERLMASDPHGLTTGKYVIFQFDGPL
;
A
#
# COMPACT_ATOMS: atom_id res chain seq x y z
N MET A 1 -14.41 0.16 28.35
CA MET A 1 -12.95 0.36 28.18
C MET A 1 -12.33 -0.94 27.70
N ARG A 2 -12.06 -1.09 26.40
CA ARG A 2 -11.32 -2.24 25.87
C ARG A 2 -9.88 -1.80 25.62
N LYS A 3 -8.93 -2.52 26.22
CA LYS A 3 -7.48 -2.24 26.13
C LYS A 3 -7.01 -2.46 24.68
N CYS A 4 -6.46 -1.42 24.05
CA CYS A 4 -5.66 -1.56 22.83
C CYS A 4 -4.43 -2.43 23.15
N ARG A 5 -4.26 -3.54 22.42
CA ARG A 5 -2.97 -4.25 22.38
C ARG A 5 -2.13 -3.61 21.29
N VAL A 6 -0.90 -3.26 21.65
CA VAL A 6 0.12 -2.61 20.82
C VAL A 6 0.43 -3.50 19.61
N GLY A 7 0.33 -2.94 18.40
CA GLY A 7 0.68 -3.62 17.15
C GLY A 7 2.17 -3.98 17.11
N TRP A 8 2.48 -5.17 16.61
CA TRP A 8 3.84 -5.69 16.51
C TRP A 8 4.57 -5.04 15.32
N GLY A 9 5.53 -4.16 15.59
CA GLY A 9 6.47 -3.70 14.58
C GLY A 9 7.52 -4.78 14.33
N TRP A 10 7.48 -5.43 13.16
CA TRP A 10 8.56 -6.31 12.71
C TRP A 10 9.67 -5.45 12.08
N VAL A 11 10.89 -5.56 12.63
CA VAL A 11 12.09 -4.94 12.08
C VAL A 11 12.94 -6.06 11.48
N GLY A 12 12.88 -6.22 10.16
CA GLY A 12 13.68 -7.19 9.43
C GLY A 12 14.99 -6.58 8.91
N LYS A 13 16.07 -7.36 8.89
CA LYS A 13 17.32 -7.01 8.21
C LYS A 13 17.18 -7.34 6.72
N ALA A 14 17.41 -6.38 5.83
CA ALA A 14 17.53 -6.68 4.40
C ALA A 14 18.77 -7.55 4.18
N VAL A 15 18.58 -8.82 3.78
CA VAL A 15 19.68 -9.71 3.39
C VAL A 15 19.99 -9.41 1.92
N GLY A 16 21.15 -8.80 1.70
CA GLY A 16 21.69 -8.54 0.37
C GLY A 16 22.39 -9.77 -0.16
N ASP A 17 21.66 -10.64 -0.84
CA ASP A 17 22.24 -11.59 -1.78
C ASP A 17 21.82 -11.19 -3.19
N ARG A 18 22.77 -11.20 -4.14
CA ARG A 18 22.50 -10.96 -5.56
C ARG A 18 21.62 -12.10 -6.07
N VAL A 19 20.31 -11.89 -6.05
CA VAL A 19 19.39 -12.80 -6.72
C VAL A 19 19.36 -12.42 -8.20
N SER A 20 19.81 -13.35 -9.04
CA SER A 20 19.76 -13.19 -10.48
C SER A 20 18.31 -13.10 -10.98
N LEU A 21 18.08 -12.14 -11.90
CA LEU A 21 16.81 -11.74 -12.51
C LEU A 21 15.81 -12.88 -12.88
N PRO A 22 16.20 -14.10 -13.27
CA PRO A 22 15.23 -15.11 -13.69
C PRO A 22 14.51 -15.86 -12.55
N ALA A 23 15.09 -15.92 -11.34
CA ALA A 23 14.63 -16.87 -10.32
C ALA A 23 13.44 -16.38 -9.48
N VAL A 24 13.30 -15.07 -9.26
CA VAL A 24 12.24 -14.49 -8.41
C VAL A 24 10.92 -14.29 -9.16
N LEU A 25 11.00 -13.95 -10.46
CA LEU A 25 9.80 -13.91 -11.31
C LEU A 25 9.25 -15.32 -11.55
N ALA A 26 10.10 -16.31 -11.82
CA ALA A 26 9.63 -17.67 -12.14
C ALA A 26 8.91 -18.37 -10.98
N SER A 27 9.32 -18.15 -9.73
CA SER A 27 8.71 -18.83 -8.57
C SER A 27 7.39 -18.22 -8.11
N THR A 28 7.17 -16.93 -8.37
CA THR A 28 5.91 -16.25 -8.00
C THR A 28 4.83 -16.46 -9.06
N ILE A 29 5.22 -16.62 -10.34
CA ILE A 29 4.30 -16.78 -11.48
C ILE A 29 3.67 -18.19 -11.53
N SER A 30 4.36 -19.24 -11.09
CA SER A 30 3.87 -20.62 -11.21
C SER A 30 2.65 -20.94 -10.32
N THR A 31 2.51 -20.26 -9.18
CA THR A 31 1.51 -20.63 -8.16
C THR A 31 0.17 -19.90 -8.31
N CYS A 32 0.06 -18.89 -9.19
CA CYS A 32 -1.21 -18.16 -9.40
C CYS A 32 -2.26 -18.94 -10.23
N CYS A 33 -1.92 -20.11 -10.78
CA CYS A 33 -2.81 -20.87 -11.67
C CYS A 33 -3.67 -21.96 -10.99
N VAL A 34 -3.71 -22.07 -9.66
CA VAL A 34 -4.53 -23.10 -9.00
C VAL A 34 -5.72 -22.43 -8.28
N ALA A 35 -6.88 -22.54 -8.92
CA ALA A 35 -8.16 -22.09 -8.39
C ALA A 35 -8.49 -22.76 -7.06
N TYR A 36 -8.76 -21.95 -6.03
CA TYR A 36 -9.33 -22.42 -4.77
C TYR A 36 -10.78 -21.94 -4.65
N SER A 37 -11.72 -22.86 -4.80
CA SER A 37 -13.13 -22.65 -4.48
C SER A 37 -13.32 -22.79 -2.96
N LEU A 38 -13.79 -21.74 -2.29
CA LEU A 38 -14.22 -21.78 -0.88
C LEU A 38 -15.73 -21.43 -0.76
N PRO A 39 -16.41 -21.92 0.29
CA PRO A 39 -17.86 -22.13 0.28
C PRO A 39 -18.64 -20.86 0.59
N LEU A 40 -19.60 -20.56 -0.28
CA LEU A 40 -20.63 -19.54 -0.08
C LEU A 40 -21.53 -19.91 1.11
N ARG A 41 -21.57 -19.06 2.14
CA ARG A 41 -22.64 -19.11 3.17
C ARG A 41 -23.79 -18.22 2.72
N VAL A 42 -24.90 -18.84 2.35
CA VAL A 42 -26.18 -18.16 2.11
C VAL A 42 -26.92 -18.08 3.45
N ALA A 43 -27.24 -16.87 3.91
CA ALA A 43 -28.23 -16.65 4.95
C ALA A 43 -29.51 -16.15 4.28
N GLY A 44 -30.55 -16.99 4.28
CA GLY A 44 -31.87 -16.65 3.76
C GLY A 44 -32.94 -17.28 4.66
N VAL A 45 -33.82 -16.44 5.18
CA VAL A 45 -35.02 -16.83 5.94
C VAL A 45 -36.04 -17.39 4.94
N TRP A 46 -36.62 -18.55 5.25
CA TRP A 46 -37.64 -19.22 4.45
C TRP A 46 -39.03 -19.00 5.05
N GLU A 47 -39.98 -18.52 4.24
CA GLU A 47 -41.42 -18.78 4.40
C GLU A 47 -41.93 -19.30 3.03
N PRO A 48 -42.77 -20.34 2.98
CA PRO A 48 -43.34 -20.79 1.72
C PRO A 48 -44.70 -20.11 1.49
N GLU A 49 -44.96 -19.63 0.28
CA GLU A 49 -46.17 -20.04 -0.45
C GLU A 49 -46.18 -19.63 -1.94
N ALA A 50 -46.60 -20.62 -2.74
CA ALA A 50 -47.23 -20.59 -4.06
C ALA A 50 -46.64 -19.76 -5.23
N GLY A 51 -45.96 -20.49 -6.14
CA GLY A 51 -46.26 -20.40 -7.58
C GLY A 51 -45.69 -19.20 -8.36
N GLY A 52 -44.43 -19.30 -8.76
CA GLY A 52 -43.86 -18.46 -9.83
C GLY A 52 -42.36 -18.62 -9.96
N LEU A 53 -41.87 -19.05 -11.13
CA LEU A 53 -40.44 -19.12 -11.44
C LEU A 53 -39.90 -17.70 -11.66
N LEU A 54 -39.70 -16.94 -10.58
CA LEU A 54 -38.96 -15.67 -10.60
C LEU A 54 -37.48 -15.98 -10.49
N ARG A 55 -36.77 -15.85 -11.61
CA ARG A 55 -35.30 -15.85 -11.64
C ARG A 55 -34.84 -14.54 -10.99
N VAL A 56 -34.70 -14.55 -9.67
CA VAL A 56 -34.08 -13.43 -8.94
C VAL A 56 -32.58 -13.53 -9.18
N GLU A 57 -32.09 -12.89 -10.23
CA GLU A 57 -30.67 -12.58 -10.35
C GLU A 57 -30.34 -11.52 -9.30
N ALA A 58 -30.04 -11.97 -8.09
CA ALA A 58 -29.42 -11.13 -7.08
C ALA A 58 -28.03 -10.73 -7.59
N LYS A 59 -27.92 -9.57 -8.24
CA LYS A 59 -26.66 -8.84 -8.31
C LYS A 59 -26.31 -8.46 -6.87
N LEU A 60 -25.60 -9.35 -6.18
CA LEU A 60 -24.79 -8.95 -5.04
C LEU A 60 -23.87 -7.85 -5.58
N ALA A 61 -24.15 -6.60 -5.19
CA ALA A 61 -23.18 -5.54 -5.36
C ALA A 61 -21.96 -5.97 -4.54
N LEU A 62 -20.96 -6.55 -5.20
CA LEU A 62 -19.67 -6.80 -4.60
C LEU A 62 -19.24 -5.47 -3.99
N VAL A 63 -19.11 -5.43 -2.67
CA VAL A 63 -18.63 -4.26 -1.97
C VAL A 63 -17.23 -4.00 -2.53
N ALA A 64 -17.04 -2.86 -3.19
CA ALA A 64 -15.75 -2.51 -3.74
C ALA A 64 -14.70 -2.51 -2.61
N ILE A 65 -13.65 -3.31 -2.78
CA ILE A 65 -12.52 -3.36 -1.86
C ILE A 65 -11.42 -2.51 -2.47
N ARG A 66 -11.39 -1.25 -2.05
CA ARG A 66 -10.42 -0.26 -2.50
C ARG A 66 -9.14 -0.32 -1.70
N VAL A 67 -8.00 -0.41 -2.37
CA VAL A 67 -6.67 -0.24 -1.76
C VAL A 67 -5.98 0.97 -2.39
N ASP A 68 -5.53 1.90 -1.55
CA ASP A 68 -4.78 3.06 -1.99
C ASP A 68 -3.28 2.82 -1.77
N ILE A 69 -2.45 3.24 -2.71
CA ILE A 69 -1.00 3.17 -2.62
C ILE A 69 -0.44 4.58 -2.85
N VAL A 70 0.07 5.19 -1.77
CA VAL A 70 0.76 6.47 -1.83
C VAL A 70 2.23 6.20 -2.15
N LEU A 71 2.60 6.50 -3.39
CA LEU A 71 3.86 6.10 -4.02
C LEU A 71 5.06 6.90 -3.50
N ASP A 72 6.23 6.26 -3.56
CA ASP A 72 7.55 6.87 -3.32
C ASP A 72 8.30 6.93 -4.65
N ASN A 73 9.29 6.06 -4.87
CA ASN A 73 10.19 6.13 -6.02
C ASN A 73 9.66 5.43 -7.29
N SER A 74 10.05 5.97 -8.44
CA SER A 74 9.90 5.36 -9.76
C SER A 74 10.90 4.21 -9.99
N GLY A 75 10.97 3.70 -11.22
CA GLY A 75 11.83 2.59 -11.57
C GLY A 75 11.43 1.29 -10.86
N PHE A 76 12.40 0.56 -10.30
CA PHE A 76 12.15 -0.77 -9.76
C PHE A 76 11.19 -0.77 -8.56
N GLU A 77 11.20 0.27 -7.73
CA GLU A 77 10.26 0.35 -6.61
C GLU A 77 8.81 0.41 -7.09
N LEU A 78 8.53 1.27 -8.08
CA LEU A 78 7.22 1.32 -8.72
C LEU A 78 6.83 -0.03 -9.35
N ILE A 79 7.74 -0.74 -10.03
CA ILE A 79 7.47 -2.09 -10.54
C ILE A 79 6.98 -3.02 -9.42
N THR A 80 7.63 -3.00 -8.25
CA THR A 80 7.19 -3.85 -7.13
C THR A 80 5.81 -3.48 -6.60
N ASP A 81 5.44 -2.19 -6.64
CA ASP A 81 4.12 -1.73 -6.22
C ASP A 81 3.05 -2.12 -7.24
N LEU A 82 3.35 -2.07 -8.54
CA LEU A 82 2.45 -2.53 -9.61
C LEU A 82 2.24 -4.05 -9.56
N VAL A 83 3.30 -4.83 -9.33
CA VAL A 83 3.19 -6.29 -9.12
C VAL A 83 2.33 -6.61 -7.90
N LEU A 84 2.49 -5.87 -6.80
CA LEU A 84 1.63 -6.03 -5.61
C LEU A 84 0.17 -5.70 -5.93
N ALA A 85 -0.08 -4.59 -6.62
CA ALA A 85 -1.42 -4.18 -7.03
C ALA A 85 -2.11 -5.23 -7.92
N ASP A 86 -1.34 -5.83 -8.83
CA ASP A 86 -1.83 -6.88 -9.75
C ASP A 86 -2.18 -8.15 -8.97
N PHE A 87 -1.29 -8.54 -8.04
CA PHE A 87 -1.55 -9.65 -7.12
C PHE A 87 -2.82 -9.42 -6.28
N LEU A 88 -3.02 -8.20 -5.74
CA LEU A 88 -4.20 -7.89 -4.93
C LEU A 88 -5.50 -8.03 -5.73
N LEU A 89 -5.51 -7.64 -7.00
CA LEU A 89 -6.66 -7.84 -7.88
C LEU A 89 -6.84 -9.32 -8.26
N SER A 90 -5.76 -9.99 -8.65
CA SER A 90 -5.77 -11.38 -9.10
C SER A 90 -6.13 -12.37 -7.98
N SER A 91 -5.87 -12.01 -6.72
CA SER A 91 -6.24 -12.79 -5.53
C SER A 91 -7.58 -12.37 -4.91
N GLU A 92 -8.32 -11.45 -5.56
CA GLU A 92 -9.60 -10.90 -5.07
C GLU A 92 -9.51 -10.25 -3.67
N LEU A 93 -8.30 -9.89 -3.22
CA LEU A 93 -8.07 -9.13 -1.99
C LEU A 93 -8.42 -7.64 -2.16
N ALA A 94 -8.45 -7.16 -3.40
CA ALA A 94 -8.93 -5.85 -3.78
C ALA A 94 -9.76 -5.96 -5.07
N THR A 95 -10.70 -5.04 -5.27
CA THR A 95 -11.43 -4.89 -6.54
C THR A 95 -10.95 -3.68 -7.34
N GLU A 96 -10.36 -2.69 -6.67
CA GLU A 96 -9.79 -1.48 -7.27
C GLU A 96 -8.54 -1.01 -6.50
N ILE A 97 -7.57 -0.49 -7.24
CA ILE A 97 -6.32 0.06 -6.72
C ILE A 97 -6.20 1.53 -7.13
N HIS A 98 -5.99 2.40 -6.14
CA HIS A 98 -5.81 3.83 -6.34
C HIS A 98 -4.36 4.21 -6.05
N PHE A 99 -3.62 4.61 -7.06
CA PHE A 99 -2.24 5.09 -6.93
C PHE A 99 -2.23 6.60 -6.72
N HIS A 100 -1.42 7.06 -5.78
CA HIS A 100 -1.22 8.49 -5.53
C HIS A 100 0.24 8.85 -5.75
N GLY A 101 0.52 9.66 -6.77
CA GLY A 101 1.87 10.16 -7.03
C GLY A 101 1.99 11.67 -6.91
N LYS A 102 3.12 12.21 -7.39
CA LYS A 102 3.50 13.61 -7.23
C LYS A 102 3.13 14.43 -8.47
N SER A 103 2.58 15.62 -8.26
CA SER A 103 2.17 16.53 -9.35
C SER A 103 3.34 17.20 -10.08
N ILE A 104 4.53 17.21 -9.47
CA ILE A 104 5.76 17.79 -10.02
C ILE A 104 6.95 16.85 -9.74
N PRO A 105 8.08 16.98 -10.48
CA PRO A 105 9.32 16.31 -10.10
C PRO A 105 9.66 16.60 -8.62
N TRP A 106 9.83 15.55 -7.84
CA TRP A 106 9.90 15.64 -6.39
C TRP A 106 10.92 14.63 -5.85
N PHE A 107 11.75 15.07 -4.91
CA PHE A 107 12.76 14.22 -4.25
C PHE A 107 13.57 13.30 -5.20
N VAL A 108 13.94 13.83 -6.36
CA VAL A 108 14.72 13.18 -7.44
C VAL A 108 13.99 12.05 -8.13
N SER A 109 13.54 11.04 -7.39
CA SER A 109 13.02 9.78 -7.94
C SER A 109 11.53 9.56 -7.70
N ASP A 110 10.80 10.48 -7.07
CA ASP A 110 9.39 10.22 -6.78
C ASP A 110 8.54 10.07 -8.05
N VAL A 111 7.56 9.17 -8.01
CA VAL A 111 6.67 8.87 -9.13
C VAL A 111 5.78 10.07 -9.46
N THR A 112 5.90 10.58 -10.68
CA THR A 112 4.90 11.45 -11.31
C THR A 112 4.01 10.65 -12.27
N VAL A 113 2.93 11.26 -12.78
CA VAL A 113 2.03 10.62 -13.75
C VAL A 113 2.78 10.20 -15.01
N ARG A 114 3.83 10.95 -15.39
CA ARG A 114 4.67 10.63 -16.54
C ARG A 114 5.47 9.35 -16.30
N ASP A 115 6.04 9.19 -15.11
CA ASP A 115 6.81 8.00 -14.75
C ASP A 115 5.91 6.75 -14.68
N PHE A 116 4.70 6.91 -14.14
CA PHE A 116 3.70 5.85 -14.10
C PHE A 116 3.29 5.39 -15.51
N ASN A 117 2.92 6.31 -16.39
CA ASN A 117 2.54 5.95 -17.76
C ASN A 117 3.73 5.39 -18.54
N TRP A 118 4.93 5.95 -18.34
CA TRP A 118 6.15 5.48 -18.99
C TRP A 118 6.48 4.04 -18.59
N ILE A 119 6.36 3.67 -17.31
CA ILE A 119 6.69 2.31 -16.88
C ILE A 119 5.70 1.28 -17.40
N LEU A 120 4.41 1.62 -17.46
CA LEU A 120 3.38 0.75 -18.05
C LEU A 120 3.70 0.46 -19.52
N GLU A 121 4.00 1.51 -20.29
CA GLU A 121 4.37 1.37 -21.70
C GLU A 121 5.66 0.57 -21.88
N HIS A 122 6.68 0.85 -21.05
CA HIS A 122 7.97 0.17 -21.17
C HIS A 122 7.89 -1.33 -20.84
N VAL A 123 7.10 -1.70 -19.83
CA VAL A 123 6.86 -3.10 -19.47
C VAL A 123 6.06 -3.80 -20.56
N ARG A 124 5.00 -3.17 -21.09
CA ARG A 124 4.18 -3.70 -22.18
C ARG A 124 4.97 -3.94 -23.47
N SER A 125 5.89 -3.04 -23.79
CA SER A 125 6.74 -3.09 -24.99
C SER A 125 8.02 -3.93 -24.80
N SER A 126 8.13 -4.69 -23.70
CA SER A 126 9.28 -5.55 -23.44
C SER A 126 9.41 -6.67 -24.49
N SER A 127 10.65 -7.02 -24.85
CA SER A 127 10.92 -8.20 -25.69
C SER A 127 10.73 -9.52 -24.94
N GLN A 128 10.70 -9.49 -23.60
CA GLN A 128 10.43 -10.66 -22.78
C GLN A 128 8.93 -10.88 -22.66
N LYS A 129 8.44 -12.03 -23.15
CA LYS A 129 7.01 -12.34 -23.24
C LYS A 129 6.27 -12.18 -21.91
N SER A 130 6.83 -12.71 -20.81
CA SER A 130 6.19 -12.62 -19.49
C SER A 130 6.04 -11.17 -19.02
N THR A 131 7.07 -10.34 -19.22
CA THR A 131 7.06 -8.92 -18.87
C THR A 131 6.05 -8.16 -19.73
N ALA A 132 6.02 -8.42 -21.03
CA ALA A 132 5.05 -7.82 -21.95
C ALA A 132 3.60 -8.19 -21.59
N THR A 133 3.35 -9.44 -21.17
CA THR A 133 2.04 -9.88 -20.67
C THR A 133 1.61 -9.06 -19.45
N CYS A 134 2.48 -8.93 -18.43
CA CYS A 134 2.17 -8.09 -17.27
C CYS A 134 1.84 -6.64 -17.68
N GLY A 135 2.62 -6.04 -18.58
CA GLY A 135 2.37 -4.67 -19.03
C GLY A 135 1.04 -4.51 -19.78
N ALA A 136 0.65 -5.51 -20.58
CA ALA A 136 -0.65 -5.53 -21.23
C ALA A 136 -1.80 -5.67 -20.23
N ASP A 137 -1.64 -6.52 -19.21
CA ASP A 137 -2.63 -6.69 -18.15
C ASP A 137 -2.78 -5.41 -17.31
N TRP A 138 -1.67 -4.76 -16.95
CA TRP A 138 -1.67 -3.49 -16.22
C TRP A 138 -2.34 -2.36 -17.01
N GLU A 139 -2.07 -2.26 -18.31
CA GLU A 139 -2.77 -1.31 -19.18
C GLU A 139 -4.29 -1.61 -19.22
N ASN A 140 -4.68 -2.89 -19.27
CA ASN A 140 -6.08 -3.30 -19.20
C ASN A 140 -6.73 -2.95 -17.84
N HIS A 141 -6.01 -3.08 -16.73
CA HIS A 141 -6.49 -2.65 -15.41
C HIS A 141 -6.80 -1.16 -15.39
N VAL A 142 -5.95 -0.33 -16.01
CA VAL A 142 -6.19 1.11 -16.15
C VAL A 142 -7.40 1.38 -17.05
N LYS A 143 -7.49 0.76 -18.23
CA LYS A 143 -8.62 0.92 -19.16
C LYS A 143 -9.96 0.52 -18.54
N MET A 144 -9.98 -0.51 -17.70
CA MET A 144 -11.19 -0.99 -17.02
C MET A 144 -11.52 -0.21 -15.74
N GLY A 145 -10.72 0.80 -15.35
CA GLY A 145 -10.91 1.55 -14.12
C GLY A 145 -10.63 0.74 -12.84
N ARG A 146 -9.95 -0.41 -12.95
CA ARG A 146 -9.51 -1.19 -11.78
C ARG A 146 -8.24 -0.62 -11.17
N TRP A 147 -7.40 0.03 -11.98
CA TRP A 147 -6.28 0.84 -11.53
C TRP A 147 -6.54 2.30 -11.89
N ILE A 148 -6.45 3.18 -10.90
CA ILE A 148 -6.70 4.61 -11.07
C ILE A 148 -5.51 5.36 -10.50
N TYR A 149 -4.91 6.23 -11.32
CA TYR A 149 -3.84 7.12 -10.88
C TYR A 149 -4.41 8.48 -10.52
N HIS A 150 -4.00 8.99 -9.35
CA HIS A 150 -4.31 10.33 -8.86
C HIS A 150 -3.01 11.09 -8.66
N ASP A 151 -2.97 12.34 -9.14
CA ASP A 151 -2.07 13.35 -8.62
C ASP A 151 -2.88 14.39 -7.85
N HIS A 152 -2.31 14.83 -6.73
CA HIS A 152 -2.91 15.89 -5.92
C HIS A 152 -1.80 16.76 -5.35
N ILE A 153 -1.98 18.08 -5.44
CA ILE A 153 -0.92 19.05 -5.09
C ILE A 153 -0.40 18.86 -3.66
N PHE A 154 -1.26 18.39 -2.75
CA PHE A 154 -0.94 18.14 -1.34
C PHE A 154 0.28 17.23 -1.15
N TRP A 155 0.45 16.21 -2.00
CA TRP A 155 1.58 15.29 -1.91
C TRP A 155 2.94 16.00 -2.05
N THR A 156 2.95 17.14 -2.76
CA THR A 156 4.10 18.01 -3.02
C THR A 156 4.07 19.32 -2.22
N LEU A 157 3.14 19.50 -1.29
CA LEU A 157 3.17 20.61 -0.33
C LEU A 157 4.07 20.26 0.88
N PRO A 158 4.55 21.24 1.65
CA PRO A 158 5.38 20.98 2.84
C PRO A 158 4.58 20.47 4.05
N HIS A 159 3.25 20.47 3.98
CA HIS A 159 2.37 20.12 5.10
C HIS A 159 2.57 18.68 5.59
N GLN A 160 2.38 18.52 6.89
CA GLN A 160 2.27 17.25 7.58
C GLN A 160 0.91 16.62 7.23
N TYR A 161 0.80 15.29 7.24
CA TYR A 161 -0.46 14.66 6.84
C TYR A 161 -1.61 14.92 7.81
N CYS A 162 -1.33 15.17 9.10
CA CYS A 162 -2.35 15.57 10.07
C CYS A 162 -3.03 16.90 9.77
N GLU A 163 -2.46 17.72 8.87
CA GLU A 163 -3.06 18.98 8.38
C GLU A 163 -3.96 18.76 7.15
N MET A 164 -3.97 17.57 6.56
CA MET A 164 -4.75 17.28 5.34
C MET A 164 -6.25 17.56 5.49
N PRO A 165 -6.94 17.22 6.60
CA PRO A 165 -8.36 17.53 6.77
C PRO A 165 -8.69 19.03 6.68
N GLN A 166 -7.74 19.91 7.01
CA GLN A 166 -7.93 21.36 6.98
C GLN A 166 -7.45 21.98 5.66
N VAL A 167 -6.32 21.51 5.13
CA VAL A 167 -5.69 22.09 3.94
C VAL A 167 -6.35 21.58 2.65
N THR A 168 -6.67 20.28 2.59
CA THR A 168 -7.25 19.61 1.41
C THR A 168 -8.30 18.58 1.85
N PRO A 169 -9.46 19.04 2.36
CA PRO A 169 -10.51 18.17 2.91
C PRO A 169 -11.07 17.19 1.87
N ASP A 170 -11.03 17.55 0.60
CA ASP A 170 -11.41 16.72 -0.54
C ASP A 170 -10.52 15.49 -0.69
N LEU A 171 -9.19 15.66 -0.63
CA LEU A 171 -8.25 14.53 -0.64
C LEU A 171 -8.44 13.66 0.62
N TYR A 172 -8.65 14.26 1.79
CA TYR A 172 -8.89 13.49 3.00
C TYR A 172 -10.16 12.64 2.87
N ALA A 173 -11.27 13.24 2.41
CA ALA A 173 -12.52 12.53 2.15
C ALA A 173 -12.37 11.43 1.09
N GLU A 174 -11.51 11.64 0.10
CA GLU A 174 -11.18 10.62 -0.90
C GLU A 174 -10.45 9.43 -0.28
N LEU A 175 -9.45 9.67 0.59
CA LEU A 175 -8.74 8.62 1.32
C LEU A 175 -9.63 7.85 2.30
N GLN A 176 -10.68 8.49 2.84
CA GLN A 176 -11.65 7.81 3.73
C GLN A 176 -12.46 6.71 3.03
N LYS A 177 -12.45 6.66 1.70
CA LYS A 177 -13.12 5.60 0.93
C LYS A 177 -12.29 4.31 0.87
N ALA A 178 -11.01 4.36 1.23
CA ALA A 178 -10.11 3.21 1.16
C ALA A 178 -10.45 2.15 2.22
N ARG A 179 -10.28 0.88 1.86
CA ARG A 179 -10.27 -0.23 2.83
C ARG A 179 -8.90 -0.35 3.50
N LEU A 180 -7.84 0.01 2.78
CA LEU A 180 -6.46 0.04 3.23
C LEU A 180 -5.67 1.09 2.44
N ILE A 181 -4.82 1.87 3.12
CA ILE A 181 -3.88 2.79 2.48
C ILE A 181 -2.45 2.32 2.77
N LEU A 182 -1.67 2.08 1.72
CA LEU A 182 -0.26 1.74 1.79
C LEU A 182 0.59 2.99 1.54
N PHE A 183 1.30 3.45 2.56
CA PHE A 183 2.27 4.54 2.43
C PHE A 183 3.67 4.00 2.20
N LYS A 184 4.26 4.34 1.05
CA LYS A 184 5.57 3.86 0.63
C LYS A 184 6.69 4.78 1.08
N GLY A 185 7.80 4.22 1.55
CA GLY A 185 9.06 4.96 1.64
C GLY A 185 9.21 5.92 2.82
N ASP A 186 10.37 6.57 2.88
CA ASP A 186 10.80 7.36 4.04
C ASP A 186 10.09 8.71 4.14
N LEU A 187 9.88 9.40 3.02
CA LEU A 187 9.25 10.71 3.02
C LEU A 187 7.79 10.64 3.47
N ASN A 188 7.03 9.66 2.99
CA ASN A 188 5.65 9.47 3.42
C ASN A 188 5.59 9.16 4.94
N TYR A 189 6.51 8.36 5.48
CA TYR A 189 6.57 8.12 6.93
C TYR A 189 6.91 9.39 7.72
N ARG A 190 7.86 10.20 7.25
CA ARG A 190 8.19 11.49 7.88
C ARG A 190 6.98 12.41 7.89
N LYS A 191 6.23 12.51 6.79
CA LYS A 191 5.00 13.32 6.73
C LYS A 191 3.87 12.78 7.61
N LEU A 192 3.70 11.45 7.71
CA LEU A 192 2.77 10.81 8.65
C LEU A 192 3.12 11.18 10.10
N MET A 193 4.42 11.14 10.44
CA MET A 193 4.94 11.39 11.78
C MET A 193 5.28 12.85 12.04
N SER A 194 4.87 13.76 11.15
CA SER A 194 5.09 15.20 11.28
C SER A 194 6.57 15.63 11.37
N ASP A 195 7.49 14.76 10.95
CA ASP A 195 8.95 14.92 11.01
C ASP A 195 9.49 15.37 12.39
N ARG A 196 8.83 14.96 13.48
CA ARG A 196 9.18 15.38 14.85
C ARG A 196 10.17 14.43 15.52
N LYS A 197 10.87 14.95 16.53
CA LYS A 197 11.71 14.17 17.45
C LYS A 197 10.85 13.44 18.48
N TRP A 198 10.13 12.41 18.03
CA TRP A 198 9.37 11.53 18.90
C TRP A 198 10.28 10.61 19.72
N GLU A 199 9.88 10.29 20.94
CA GLU A 199 10.45 9.15 21.65
C GLU A 199 10.12 7.86 20.91
N PHE A 200 11.07 6.92 20.83
CA PHE A 200 10.92 5.69 20.05
C PHE A 200 9.72 4.82 20.46
N THR A 201 9.29 4.94 21.71
CA THR A 201 8.21 4.16 22.31
C THR A 201 6.83 4.79 22.13
N ILE A 202 6.73 6.01 21.57
CA ILE A 202 5.43 6.64 21.30
C ILE A 202 4.61 5.72 20.39
N PRO A 203 3.34 5.40 20.70
CA PRO A 203 2.52 4.57 19.83
C PRO A 203 2.34 5.19 18.45
N PHE A 204 2.40 4.36 17.40
CA PHE A 204 2.22 4.81 16.01
C PHE A 204 0.91 5.58 15.83
N HIS A 205 -0.18 5.05 16.40
CA HIS A 205 -1.50 5.71 16.43
C HIS A 205 -1.44 7.14 16.99
N GLN A 206 -0.70 7.36 18.08
CA GLN A 206 -0.55 8.68 18.68
C GLN A 206 0.29 9.63 17.81
N ALA A 207 1.36 9.11 17.21
CA ALA A 207 2.28 9.90 16.39
C ALA A 207 1.66 10.37 15.05
N LEU A 208 0.60 9.71 14.57
CA LEU A 208 -0.21 10.15 13.42
C LEU A 208 -0.95 11.47 13.66
N CYS A 209 -1.00 11.97 14.91
CA CYS A 209 -1.59 13.27 15.26
C CYS A 209 -3.03 13.46 14.72
N GLY A 210 -3.85 12.41 14.75
CA GLY A 210 -5.24 12.46 14.28
C GLY A 210 -5.43 12.15 12.79
N PHE A 211 -4.37 11.85 12.04
CA PHE A 211 -4.47 11.39 10.66
C PHE A 211 -4.87 9.92 10.58
N HIS A 212 -6.19 9.66 10.57
CA HIS A 212 -6.78 8.32 10.48
C HIS A 212 -7.90 8.26 9.43
N PRO A 213 -7.61 8.53 8.14
CA PRO A 213 -8.65 8.53 7.11
C PRO A 213 -9.26 7.14 6.92
N ALA A 214 -8.44 6.10 6.95
CA ALA A 214 -8.80 4.70 6.79
C ALA A 214 -7.72 3.83 7.47
N PRO A 215 -7.91 2.50 7.59
CA PRO A 215 -6.82 1.62 7.97
C PRO A 215 -5.61 1.86 7.06
N LEU A 216 -4.43 2.03 7.65
CA LEU A 216 -3.22 2.37 6.90
C LEU A 216 -2.02 1.55 7.37
N CYS A 217 -1.10 1.32 6.44
CA CYS A 217 0.17 0.67 6.72
C CYS A 217 1.29 1.47 6.06
N SER A 218 2.33 1.81 6.82
CA SER A 218 3.57 2.31 6.23
C SER A 218 4.55 1.17 6.00
N LYS A 219 4.92 0.97 4.73
CA LYS A 219 6.05 0.13 4.31
C LYS A 219 7.24 1.06 4.04
N ARG A 220 8.17 1.09 4.97
CA ARG A 220 9.28 2.06 4.97
C ARG A 220 10.60 1.37 5.21
N THR A 221 11.58 1.68 4.36
CA THR A 221 12.99 1.48 4.67
C THR A 221 13.53 2.68 5.44
N LEU A 222 14.19 2.46 6.58
CA LEU A 222 14.63 3.50 7.49
C LEU A 222 15.82 4.30 6.92
N LYS A 223 15.58 5.55 6.49
CA LYS A 223 16.59 6.45 5.93
C LYS A 223 16.79 7.73 6.77
N CYS A 224 16.13 7.84 7.92
CA CYS A 224 16.31 8.94 8.87
C CYS A 224 16.07 8.50 10.32
N GLY A 225 16.64 9.24 11.27
CA GLY A 225 16.59 8.94 12.71
C GLY A 225 15.22 9.01 13.39
N LEU A 226 14.14 9.25 12.63
CA LEU A 226 12.77 9.25 13.13
C LEU A 226 12.22 7.81 13.11
N GLN A 227 11.71 7.32 14.23
CA GLN A 227 11.00 6.03 14.34
C GLN A 227 10.12 6.04 15.59
N VAL A 228 8.92 5.46 15.52
CA VAL A 228 8.00 5.32 16.66
C VAL A 228 7.46 3.90 16.79
N GLY A 229 6.76 3.60 17.88
CA GLY A 229 6.10 2.32 18.12
C GLY A 229 7.05 1.15 18.35
N LEU A 230 8.29 1.41 18.75
CA LEU A 230 9.25 0.38 19.13
C LEU A 230 9.01 -0.09 20.56
N GLN A 231 9.44 -1.31 20.85
CA GLN A 231 9.46 -1.82 22.22
C GLN A 231 10.53 -1.09 23.03
N LEU A 232 10.32 -1.00 24.35
CA LEU A 232 11.30 -0.40 25.26
C LEU A 232 12.68 -1.07 25.10
N GLY A 233 13.74 -0.27 24.95
CA GLY A 233 15.10 -0.75 24.75
C GLY A 233 15.44 -1.25 23.34
N GLN A 234 14.47 -1.31 22.41
CA GLN A 234 14.71 -1.86 21.07
C GLN A 234 15.59 -0.92 20.22
N ALA A 235 15.35 0.38 20.29
CA ALA A 235 16.13 1.37 19.55
C ALA A 235 17.57 1.42 20.08
N GLU A 236 17.75 1.37 21.39
CA GLU A 236 19.03 1.38 22.09
C GLU A 236 19.86 0.14 21.72
N ARG A 237 19.24 -1.05 21.71
CA ARG A 237 19.89 -2.29 21.25
C ARG A 237 20.32 -2.18 19.79
N LEU A 238 19.45 -1.64 18.93
CA LEU A 238 19.77 -1.44 17.51
C LEU A 238 20.97 -0.51 17.36
N MET A 239 20.91 0.69 17.96
CA MET A 239 21.95 1.71 17.84
C MET A 239 23.28 1.30 18.50
N ALA A 240 23.25 0.46 19.55
CA ALA A 240 24.45 -0.11 20.14
C ALA A 240 25.17 -1.09 19.18
N SER A 241 24.41 -1.83 18.36
CA SER A 241 24.96 -2.78 17.38
C SER A 241 25.27 -2.16 16.01
N ASP A 242 24.53 -1.11 15.63
CA ASP A 242 24.60 -0.43 14.35
C ASP A 242 24.20 1.05 14.57
N PRO A 243 25.18 1.94 14.87
CA PRO A 243 24.93 3.35 15.16
C PRO A 243 24.20 4.11 14.03
N HIS A 244 24.22 3.58 12.81
CA HIS A 244 23.54 4.15 11.64
C HIS A 244 22.36 3.29 11.17
N GLY A 245 21.87 2.37 12.01
CA GLY A 245 20.78 1.45 11.65
C GLY A 245 19.49 2.16 11.25
N LEU A 246 19.23 3.36 11.77
CA LEU A 246 18.03 4.13 11.43
C LEU A 246 18.18 4.97 10.14
N THR A 247 19.38 5.12 9.58
CA THR A 247 19.65 6.07 8.49
C THR A 247 20.18 5.43 7.21
N THR A 248 20.60 4.17 7.27
CA THR A 248 21.31 3.50 6.17
C THR A 248 20.41 2.83 5.13
N GLY A 249 19.10 2.74 5.37
CA GLY A 249 18.19 2.00 4.51
C GLY A 249 18.30 0.47 4.66
N LYS A 250 18.92 -0.02 5.74
CA LYS A 250 19.14 -1.46 5.97
C LYS A 250 17.94 -2.19 6.60
N TYR A 251 17.12 -1.45 7.32
CA TYR A 251 15.99 -1.97 8.07
C TYR A 251 14.67 -1.50 7.44
N VAL A 252 13.68 -2.40 7.44
CA VAL A 252 12.35 -2.14 6.91
C VAL A 252 11.32 -2.37 8.01
N ILE A 253 10.29 -1.52 8.02
CA ILE A 253 9.08 -1.70 8.84
C ILE A 253 7.85 -1.87 7.96
N PHE A 254 6.90 -2.64 8.48
CA PHE A 254 5.50 -2.62 8.10
C PHE A 254 4.73 -2.22 9.35
N GLN A 255 4.27 -0.98 9.41
CA GLN A 255 3.65 -0.42 10.62
C GLN A 255 2.21 -0.03 10.33
N PHE A 256 1.28 -0.73 10.97
CA PHE A 256 -0.16 -0.64 10.72
C PHE A 256 -0.87 0.19 11.79
N ASP A 257 -1.88 0.96 11.36
CA ASP A 257 -2.86 1.65 12.18
C ASP A 257 -4.27 1.37 11.64
N GLY A 258 -5.18 0.90 12.48
CA GLY A 258 -6.54 0.55 12.09
C GLY A 258 -7.23 -0.40 13.07
N PRO A 259 -8.53 -0.69 12.88
CA PRO A 259 -9.23 -1.71 13.65
C PRO A 259 -8.64 -3.09 13.38
N LEU A 260 -8.47 -3.87 14.45
CA LEU A 260 -8.09 -5.29 14.41
C LEU A 260 -9.32 -6.17 14.15
#